data_AF-A0A059D3J4-F1
#
_entry.id   AF-A0A059D3J4-F1
#
_cell.length_a   1.000
_cell.length_b   1.000
_cell.length_c   1.000
_cell.angle_alpha   90.00
_cell.angle_beta   90.00
_cell.angle_gamma   90.00
#
_symmetry.space_group_name_H-M   'P 1'
#
loop_
_entity.id
_entity.type
_entity.pdbx_description
1 polymer ?
#
loop_
_entity_poly.entity_id
_entity_poly.type
_entity_poly.pdbx_seq_one_letter_code
_entity_poly.pdbx_strand_id
1 'polypeptide(L)'
;NVLYMAGQLGLYPPTMTLTKGGAVAELELALQNSEAVAKSFNCSISTSSVLLVVYCSESIPSSERGKIQDKLEAFLKQIRSSSTKEGKLSKVLDHLSLYVLVPDLPKRALVEVKPLLYNVDDAETITEGKSLTRTGNQSFQHEGWHDTCINRCIVNGTICALVMSVTNETAVRLCSEFLSANRKSEDIQNLISERQMDRISRFCVYLLDKILAENSFFWEEIVSLRVYYPVSLHIPLDALSLLFKNALEELAEMHRQPIFNIIPVLGAGSSTTMDDLITCELFAQRT
;
A
#
# COMPACT_ATOMS: atom_id res chain seq x y z
N ASN A 1 -4.92 -4.07 -19.31
CA ASN A 1 -3.99 -2.91 -19.47
C ASN A 1 -3.87 -2.11 -18.17
N VAL A 2 -2.66 -1.76 -17.73
CA VAL A 2 -2.44 -0.95 -16.50
C VAL A 2 -2.32 0.54 -16.83
N LEU A 3 -3.06 1.39 -16.11
CA LEU A 3 -3.00 2.84 -16.21
C LEU A 3 -2.37 3.44 -14.94
N TYR A 4 -1.16 3.98 -15.11
CA TYR A 4 -0.44 4.72 -14.07
C TYR A 4 -0.87 6.19 -14.10
N MET A 5 -1.66 6.62 -13.12
CA MET A 5 -2.11 8.00 -13.07
C MET A 5 -1.15 8.86 -12.25
N ALA A 6 -0.98 10.12 -12.68
CA ALA A 6 -0.35 11.14 -11.86
C ALA A 6 -1.21 11.42 -10.62
N GLY A 7 -0.57 11.88 -9.55
CA GLY A 7 -1.28 12.36 -8.37
C GLY A 7 -2.19 13.54 -8.71
N GLN A 8 -3.45 13.44 -8.29
CA GLN A 8 -4.49 14.42 -8.50
C GLN A 8 -4.69 15.22 -7.23
N LEU A 9 -4.56 16.54 -7.36
CA LEU A 9 -4.94 17.50 -6.35
C LEU A 9 -6.38 17.95 -6.57
N GLY A 10 -6.98 18.54 -5.53
CA GLY A 10 -8.29 19.22 -5.59
C GLY A 10 -8.24 20.54 -6.34
N LEU A 11 -7.72 20.54 -7.58
CA LEU A 11 -7.62 21.71 -8.44
C LEU A 11 -8.86 21.84 -9.30
N TYR A 12 -9.41 23.06 -9.36
CA TYR A 12 -10.46 23.38 -10.31
C TYR A 12 -9.85 23.52 -11.71
N PRO A 13 -10.17 22.63 -12.69
CA PRO A 13 -9.43 22.58 -13.96
C PRO A 13 -9.39 23.90 -14.75
N PRO A 14 -10.47 24.71 -14.80
CA PRO A 14 -10.43 25.98 -15.53
C PRO A 14 -9.46 27.02 -14.97
N THR A 15 -9.22 27.05 -13.66
CA THR A 15 -8.39 28.07 -13.01
C THR A 15 -7.08 27.52 -12.45
N MET A 16 -6.94 26.20 -12.32
CA MET A 16 -5.81 25.51 -11.70
C MET A 16 -5.52 25.99 -10.27
N THR A 17 -6.57 26.44 -9.57
CA THR A 17 -6.56 26.84 -8.17
C THR A 17 -7.11 25.74 -7.30
N LEU A 18 -6.58 25.60 -6.08
CA LEU A 18 -7.14 24.67 -5.09
C LEU A 18 -8.57 25.05 -4.73
N THR A 19 -9.41 24.04 -4.56
CA THR A 19 -10.77 24.23 -4.06
C THR A 19 -10.77 24.73 -2.63
N LYS A 20 -11.79 25.50 -2.28
CA LYS A 20 -12.01 25.97 -0.91
C LYS A 20 -12.84 24.93 -0.16
N GLY A 21 -12.65 24.82 1.16
CA GLY A 21 -13.45 23.92 2.00
C GLY A 21 -12.65 22.84 2.74
N GLY A 22 -11.32 22.89 2.70
CA GLY A 22 -10.45 22.00 3.47
C GLY A 22 -10.28 20.61 2.84
N ALA A 23 -9.72 19.69 3.62
CA ALA A 23 -9.23 18.39 3.13
C ALA A 23 -10.30 17.54 2.45
N VAL A 24 -11.52 17.52 2.98
CA VAL A 24 -12.64 16.73 2.43
C VAL A 24 -13.09 17.28 1.06
N ALA A 25 -13.13 18.61 0.90
CA ALA A 25 -13.48 19.24 -0.37
C ALA A 25 -12.38 19.03 -1.41
N GLU A 26 -11.10 19.14 -1.00
CA GLU A 26 -9.96 18.86 -1.86
C GLU A 26 -9.93 17.40 -2.32
N LEU A 27 -10.16 16.45 -1.42
CA LEU A 27 -10.27 15.02 -1.74
C LEU A 27 -11.39 14.78 -2.76
N GLU A 28 -12.59 15.32 -2.53
CA GLU A 28 -13.71 15.13 -3.44
C GLU A 28 -13.41 15.62 -4.86
N LEU A 29 -12.81 16.81 -4.99
CA LEU A 29 -12.44 17.32 -6.30
C LEU A 29 -11.27 16.53 -6.93
N ALA A 30 -10.29 16.09 -6.13
CA ALA A 30 -9.21 15.22 -6.60
C ALA A 30 -9.76 13.89 -7.15
N LEU A 31 -10.76 13.30 -6.50
CA LEU A 31 -11.43 12.08 -6.95
C LEU A 31 -12.28 12.32 -8.21
N GLN A 32 -12.97 13.46 -8.32
CA GLN A 32 -13.68 13.85 -9.54
C GLN A 32 -12.73 14.02 -10.73
N ASN A 33 -11.60 14.69 -10.51
CA ASN A 33 -10.55 14.85 -11.52
C ASN A 33 -9.97 13.48 -11.92
N SER A 34 -9.70 12.61 -10.94
CA SER A 34 -9.24 11.24 -11.17
C SER A 34 -10.24 10.43 -12.02
N GLU A 35 -11.53 10.48 -11.68
CA GLU A 35 -12.57 9.78 -12.42
C GLU A 35 -12.72 10.32 -13.85
N ALA A 36 -12.61 11.63 -14.05
CA ALA A 36 -12.65 12.23 -15.39
C ALA A 36 -11.50 11.73 -16.27
N VAL A 37 -10.28 11.63 -15.72
CA VAL A 37 -9.13 11.06 -16.43
C VAL A 37 -9.37 9.56 -16.68
N ALA A 38 -9.79 8.78 -15.68
CA ALA A 38 -10.06 7.35 -15.83
C ALA A 38 -11.07 7.07 -16.96
N LYS A 39 -12.15 7.86 -17.03
CA LYS A 39 -13.18 7.74 -18.08
C LYS A 39 -12.64 7.97 -19.49
N SER A 40 -11.64 8.84 -19.68
CA SER A 40 -11.00 9.01 -20.99
C SER A 40 -10.25 7.76 -21.48
N PHE A 41 -9.94 6.84 -20.57
CA PHE A 41 -9.34 5.52 -20.86
C PHE A 41 -10.35 4.37 -20.74
N ASN A 42 -11.66 4.66 -20.77
CA ASN A 42 -12.74 3.69 -20.57
C ASN A 42 -12.67 2.93 -19.23
N CYS A 43 -12.03 3.52 -18.22
CA CYS A 43 -11.93 2.98 -16.86
C CYS A 43 -12.79 3.80 -15.88
N SER A 44 -12.95 3.29 -14.66
CA SER A 44 -13.46 4.07 -13.52
C SER A 44 -12.57 3.82 -12.32
N ILE A 45 -12.28 4.85 -11.52
CA ILE A 45 -11.54 4.68 -10.26
C ILE A 45 -12.33 3.81 -9.27
N SER A 46 -13.64 3.66 -9.48
CA SER A 46 -14.48 2.88 -8.58
C SER A 46 -14.48 1.39 -8.89
N THR A 47 -14.24 0.99 -10.14
CA THR A 47 -14.31 -0.42 -10.58
C THR A 47 -12.96 -0.97 -11.05
N SER A 48 -12.08 -0.12 -11.56
CA SER A 48 -10.79 -0.48 -12.16
C SER A 48 -9.60 -0.24 -11.21
N SER A 49 -9.79 0.33 -10.03
CA SER A 49 -8.67 0.62 -9.12
C SER A 49 -8.08 -0.66 -8.52
N VAL A 50 -6.77 -0.80 -8.67
CA VAL A 50 -5.96 -1.79 -7.97
C VAL A 50 -5.44 -1.19 -6.67
N LEU A 51 -4.92 0.03 -6.72
CA LEU A 51 -4.38 0.76 -5.57
C LEU A 51 -4.77 2.24 -5.66
N LEU A 52 -5.20 2.80 -4.54
CA LEU A 52 -5.40 4.23 -4.33
C LEU A 52 -4.43 4.68 -3.23
N VAL A 53 -3.42 5.45 -3.61
CA VAL A 53 -2.53 6.10 -2.65
C VAL A 53 -3.08 7.50 -2.36
N VAL A 54 -3.36 7.79 -1.10
CA VAL A 54 -3.86 9.08 -0.63
C VAL A 54 -2.78 9.72 0.24
N TYR A 55 -2.14 10.75 -0.29
CA TYR A 55 -1.21 11.56 0.49
C TYR A 55 -1.99 12.63 1.25
N CYS A 56 -1.70 12.75 2.55
CA CYS A 56 -2.29 13.74 3.44
C CYS A 56 -1.18 14.65 3.98
N SER A 57 -1.40 15.96 3.94
CA SER A 57 -0.51 16.93 4.58
C SER A 57 -0.62 16.85 6.12
N GLU A 58 0.50 17.06 6.80
CA GLU A 58 0.56 17.29 8.25
C GLU A 58 -0.35 18.44 8.71
N SER A 59 -0.65 19.39 7.82
CA SER A 59 -1.58 20.50 8.08
C SER A 59 -3.00 20.04 8.38
N ILE A 60 -3.36 18.79 8.09
CA ILE A 60 -4.65 18.21 8.45
C ILE A 60 -4.62 17.74 9.91
N PRO A 61 -5.51 18.29 10.78
CA PRO A 61 -5.61 17.84 12.16
C PRO A 61 -5.95 16.35 12.24
N SER A 62 -5.33 15.62 13.17
CA SER A 62 -5.55 14.18 13.33
C SER A 62 -7.02 13.80 13.53
N SER A 63 -7.80 14.65 14.20
CA SER A 63 -9.24 14.46 14.41
C SER A 63 -10.08 14.53 13.12
N GLU A 64 -9.53 15.08 12.04
CA GLU A 64 -10.23 15.21 10.76
C GLU A 64 -9.82 14.16 9.72
N ARG A 65 -8.72 13.43 9.96
CA ARG A 65 -8.19 12.44 9.01
C ARG A 65 -9.17 11.30 8.75
N GLY A 66 -9.92 10.86 9.75
CA GLY A 66 -10.97 9.83 9.58
C GLY A 66 -12.02 10.22 8.52
N LYS A 67 -12.35 11.52 8.42
CA LYS A 67 -13.32 12.02 7.43
C LYS A 67 -12.84 11.83 5.98
N ILE A 68 -11.52 11.74 5.76
CA ILE A 68 -10.93 11.51 4.43
C ILE A 68 -11.26 10.11 3.96
N GLN A 69 -11.08 9.11 4.84
CA GLN A 69 -11.43 7.73 4.55
C GLN A 69 -12.93 7.57 4.32
N ASP A 70 -13.75 8.09 5.22
CA ASP A 70 -15.22 8.05 5.08
C ASP A 70 -15.68 8.65 3.75
N LYS A 71 -15.09 9.79 3.36
CA LYS A 71 -15.43 10.47 2.11
C LYS A 71 -14.95 9.69 0.88
N LEU A 72 -13.76 9.11 0.91
CA LEU A 72 -13.24 8.26 -0.16
C LEU A 72 -14.18 7.09 -0.41
N GLU A 73 -14.51 6.34 0.64
CA GLU A 73 -15.38 5.17 0.56
C GLU A 73 -16.79 5.54 0.07
N ALA A 74 -17.35 6.64 0.60
CA ALA A 74 -18.66 7.15 0.17
C ALA A 74 -18.67 7.55 -1.32
N PHE A 75 -17.61 8.22 -1.80
CA PHE A 75 -17.50 8.65 -3.19
C PHE A 75 -17.38 7.45 -4.15
N LEU A 76 -16.53 6.48 -3.83
CA LEU A 76 -16.39 5.26 -4.65
C LEU A 76 -17.70 4.47 -4.70
N LYS A 77 -18.41 4.37 -3.57
CA LYS A 77 -19.73 3.72 -3.51
C LYS A 77 -20.79 4.47 -4.33
N GLN A 78 -20.74 5.80 -4.34
CA GLN A 78 -21.65 6.63 -5.14
C GLN A 78 -21.43 6.38 -6.64
N ILE A 79 -20.18 6.38 -7.12
CA ILE A 79 -19.88 6.12 -8.53
C ILE A 79 -20.34 4.71 -8.93
N ARG A 80 -20.00 3.68 -8.13
CA ARG A 80 -20.44 2.29 -8.40
C ARG A 80 -21.96 2.19 -8.52
N SER A 81 -22.69 2.87 -7.64
CA SER A 81 -24.15 2.86 -7.65
C SER A 81 -24.74 3.55 -8.89
N SER A 82 -24.03 4.53 -9.47
CA SER A 82 -24.43 5.19 -10.71
C SER A 82 -24.14 4.35 -11.96
N SER A 83 -23.01 3.65 -12.00
CA SER A 83 -22.63 2.80 -13.15
C SER A 83 -23.52 1.56 -13.29
N THR A 84 -23.97 0.96 -12.18
CA THR A 84 -24.89 -0.20 -12.23
C THR A 84 -26.26 0.17 -12.80
N LYS A 85 -26.71 1.42 -12.64
CA LYS A 85 -27.97 1.92 -13.22
C LYS A 85 -27.91 2.09 -14.74
N GLU A 86 -26.71 2.24 -15.29
CA GLU A 86 -26.47 2.32 -16.74
C GLU A 86 -26.36 0.94 -17.42
N GLY A 87 -26.63 -0.15 -16.70
CA GLY A 87 -26.71 -1.51 -17.26
C GLY A 87 -25.37 -2.19 -17.55
N LYS A 88 -24.24 -1.58 -17.15
CA LYS A 88 -22.91 -2.20 -17.25
C LYS A 88 -22.63 -3.04 -15.99
N LEU A 89 -22.77 -4.36 -16.09
CA LEU A 89 -22.25 -5.31 -15.11
C LEU A 89 -20.73 -5.45 -15.30
N SER A 90 -19.95 -4.44 -14.95
CA SER A 90 -18.49 -4.54 -14.94
C SER A 90 -18.01 -5.30 -13.70
N LYS A 91 -17.05 -6.21 -13.86
CA LYS A 91 -16.31 -6.79 -12.73
C LYS A 91 -15.68 -5.65 -11.92
N VAL A 92 -15.92 -5.63 -10.61
CA VAL A 92 -15.41 -4.62 -9.68
C VAL A 92 -14.17 -5.19 -9.02
N LEU A 93 -13.05 -4.47 -9.10
CA LEU A 93 -11.86 -4.80 -8.34
C LEU A 93 -11.98 -4.31 -6.89
N ASP A 94 -11.50 -5.15 -5.97
CA ASP A 94 -11.29 -4.76 -4.58
C ASP A 94 -10.00 -3.94 -4.51
N HIS A 95 -10.16 -2.62 -4.58
CA HIS A 95 -9.04 -1.69 -4.50
C HIS A 95 -8.34 -1.76 -3.13
N LEU A 96 -7.03 -1.57 -3.14
CA LEU A 96 -6.24 -1.29 -1.95
C LEU A 96 -6.23 0.21 -1.67
N SER A 97 -6.34 0.58 -0.40
CA SER A 97 -6.12 1.95 0.06
C SER A 97 -4.83 2.03 0.85
N LEU A 98 -3.99 3.00 0.49
CA LEU A 98 -2.78 3.35 1.22
C LEU A 98 -2.83 4.84 1.55
N TYR A 99 -2.67 5.16 2.82
CA TYR A 99 -2.63 6.53 3.30
C TYR A 99 -1.20 6.87 3.72
N VAL A 100 -0.72 8.05 3.31
CA VAL A 100 0.65 8.49 3.59
C VAL A 100 0.63 9.92 4.12
N LEU A 101 1.18 10.13 5.32
CA LEU A 101 1.33 11.44 5.93
C LEU A 101 2.65 12.08 5.49
N VAL A 102 2.57 13.26 4.88
CA VAL A 102 3.72 14.03 4.40
C VAL A 102 3.71 15.45 4.97
N PRO A 103 4.88 16.12 5.09
CA PRO A 103 4.93 17.47 5.66
C PRO A 103 4.10 18.49 4.88
N ASP A 104 4.23 18.48 3.55
CA ASP A 104 3.50 19.38 2.67
C ASP A 104 3.26 18.72 1.31
N LEU A 105 2.25 19.20 0.59
CA LEU A 105 1.93 18.78 -0.77
C LEU A 105 2.11 19.95 -1.74
N PRO A 106 2.24 19.69 -3.05
CA PRO A 106 2.35 20.75 -4.03
C PRO A 106 1.18 21.75 -3.90
N LYS A 107 1.47 23.05 -4.05
CA LYS A 107 0.54 24.16 -3.85
C LYS A 107 -0.04 24.27 -2.42
N ARG A 108 0.56 23.61 -1.42
CA ARG A 108 0.05 23.53 -0.04
C ARG A 108 -1.35 22.90 0.02
N ALA A 109 -1.60 21.95 -0.86
CA ALA A 109 -2.80 21.14 -0.81
C ALA A 109 -2.82 20.33 0.49
N LEU A 110 -4.02 19.94 0.92
CA LEU A 110 -4.21 19.09 2.07
C LEU A 110 -4.20 17.61 1.66
N VAL A 111 -4.70 17.29 0.47
CA VAL A 111 -4.82 15.91 -0.02
C VAL A 111 -4.41 15.77 -1.48
N GLU A 112 -3.70 14.69 -1.80
CA GLU A 112 -3.40 14.23 -3.16
C GLU A 112 -3.84 12.77 -3.31
N VAL A 113 -4.54 12.45 -4.39
CA VAL A 113 -4.96 11.07 -4.70
C VAL A 113 -4.20 10.58 -5.92
N LYS A 114 -3.52 9.45 -5.79
CA LYS A 114 -2.78 8.81 -6.87
C LYS A 114 -3.34 7.41 -7.16
N PRO A 115 -4.22 7.28 -8.16
CA PRO A 115 -4.75 5.99 -8.56
C PRO A 115 -3.77 5.16 -9.41
N LEU A 116 -3.82 3.85 -9.22
CA LEU A 116 -3.31 2.84 -10.14
C LEU A 116 -4.47 1.98 -10.59
N LEU A 117 -4.80 2.04 -11.88
CA LEU A 117 -5.95 1.33 -12.44
C LEU A 117 -5.51 0.16 -13.31
N TYR A 118 -6.33 -0.88 -13.32
CA TYR A 118 -6.25 -1.96 -14.29
C TYR A 118 -7.57 -2.07 -15.04
N ASN A 119 -7.49 -1.95 -16.36
CA ASN A 119 -8.60 -2.27 -17.23
C ASN A 119 -8.69 -3.78 -17.38
N VAL A 120 -9.71 -4.38 -16.76
CA VAL A 120 -10.07 -5.79 -16.91
C VAL A 120 -10.81 -5.94 -18.23
N ASP A 121 -10.23 -6.66 -19.19
CA ASP A 121 -10.94 -6.99 -20.42
C ASP A 121 -12.02 -8.06 -20.11
N ASP A 122 -13.20 -7.95 -20.72
CA ASP A 122 -14.37 -8.80 -20.43
C ASP A 122 -14.10 -10.33 -20.56
N ALA A 123 -13.05 -10.70 -21.29
CA ALA A 123 -12.59 -12.08 -21.48
C ALA A 123 -11.82 -12.67 -20.28
N GLU A 124 -11.34 -11.86 -19.33
CA GLU A 124 -10.56 -12.34 -18.20
C GLU A 124 -11.48 -12.90 -17.10
N THR A 125 -11.78 -14.19 -17.14
CA THR A 125 -12.38 -14.90 -15.99
C THR A 125 -11.46 -14.82 -14.78
N ILE A 126 -12.02 -14.42 -13.64
CA ILE A 126 -11.39 -14.58 -12.33
C ILE A 126 -11.43 -16.09 -12.04
N THR A 127 -10.39 -16.82 -12.40
CA THR A 127 -10.18 -18.22 -12.01
C THR A 127 -9.04 -18.28 -11.01
N GLU A 128 -9.12 -19.18 -10.04
CA GLU A 128 -8.06 -19.34 -9.03
C GLU A 128 -6.84 -20.01 -9.67
N GLY A 129 -5.70 -19.31 -9.65
CA GLY A 129 -4.42 -19.86 -10.08
C GLY A 129 -3.99 -21.04 -9.20
N LYS A 130 -3.31 -22.03 -9.78
CA LYS A 130 -2.71 -23.14 -9.01
C LYS A 130 -1.50 -22.60 -8.24
N SER A 131 -1.55 -22.67 -6.91
CA SER A 131 -0.44 -22.29 -6.03
C SER A 131 0.85 -23.03 -6.39
N LEU A 132 1.95 -22.28 -6.51
CA LEU A 132 3.29 -22.86 -6.65
C LEU A 132 3.77 -23.30 -5.26
N THR A 133 4.08 -24.58 -5.09
CA THR A 133 4.82 -25.06 -3.93
C THR A 133 6.28 -24.63 -4.08
N ARG A 134 6.62 -23.43 -3.59
CA ARG A 134 8.00 -22.99 -3.41
C ARG A 134 8.47 -23.33 -2.00
N THR A 135 9.72 -23.74 -1.88
CA THR A 135 10.40 -23.82 -0.58
C THR A 135 10.70 -22.40 -0.11
N GLY A 136 9.69 -21.73 0.43
CA GLY A 136 9.81 -20.37 0.96
C GLY A 136 10.84 -20.29 2.09
N ASN A 137 11.29 -19.07 2.37
CA ASN A 137 12.24 -18.79 3.44
C ASN A 137 11.74 -19.39 4.77
N GLN A 138 12.47 -20.35 5.35
CA GLN A 138 12.09 -21.07 6.58
C GLN A 138 12.15 -20.21 7.85
N SER A 139 12.49 -18.93 7.72
CA SER A 139 12.76 -18.01 8.83
C SER A 139 11.54 -17.74 9.73
N PHE A 140 10.32 -17.96 9.24
CA PHE A 140 9.08 -17.82 10.01
C PHE A 140 8.14 -19.00 9.77
N GLN A 141 7.55 -19.50 10.86
CA GLN A 141 6.39 -20.40 10.77
C GLN A 141 5.14 -19.55 10.57
N HIS A 142 4.27 -19.94 9.64
CA HIS A 142 3.09 -19.14 9.33
C HIS A 142 2.07 -19.20 10.49
N GLU A 143 1.61 -18.03 10.92
CA GLU A 143 0.55 -17.88 11.92
C GLU A 143 -0.63 -17.10 11.34
N GLY A 144 -1.84 -17.34 11.84
CA GLY A 144 -3.07 -16.74 11.29
C GLY A 144 -3.12 -15.21 11.39
N TRP A 145 -2.35 -14.59 12.29
CA TRP A 145 -2.26 -13.13 12.38
C TRP A 145 -1.34 -12.53 11.29
N HIS A 146 -0.53 -13.32 10.60
CA HIS A 146 0.29 -12.82 9.49
C HIS A 146 -0.61 -12.27 8.37
N ASP A 147 -1.73 -12.94 8.10
CA ASP A 147 -2.67 -12.54 7.04
C ASP A 147 -3.40 -11.23 7.38
N THR A 148 -3.51 -10.86 8.67
CA THR A 148 -4.12 -9.58 9.07
C THR A 148 -3.20 -8.39 8.80
N CYS A 149 -1.92 -8.63 8.53
CA CYS A 149 -0.94 -7.58 8.23
C CYS A 149 -0.96 -7.19 6.75
N ILE A 150 -1.73 -7.87 5.90
CA ILE A 150 -1.67 -7.68 4.45
C ILE A 150 -3.04 -7.54 3.81
N ASN A 151 -3.20 -6.52 2.98
CA ASN A 151 -4.30 -6.37 2.04
C ASN A 151 -3.79 -6.66 0.64
N ARG A 152 -4.55 -7.42 -0.14
CA ARG A 152 -4.15 -7.87 -1.48
C ARG A 152 -5.24 -7.65 -2.52
N CYS A 153 -4.84 -7.21 -3.71
CA CYS A 153 -5.68 -7.14 -4.90
C CYS A 153 -5.02 -7.99 -5.97
N ILE A 154 -5.63 -9.14 -6.26
CA ILE A 154 -5.11 -10.13 -7.21
C ILE A 154 -6.04 -10.15 -8.42
N VAL A 155 -5.47 -9.90 -9.60
CA VAL A 155 -6.16 -10.09 -10.87
C VAL A 155 -5.53 -11.27 -11.57
N ASN A 156 -6.31 -12.35 -11.67
CA ASN A 156 -5.92 -13.71 -12.06
C ASN A 156 -4.70 -13.81 -12.99
N GLY A 157 -3.54 -14.11 -12.41
CA GLY A 157 -2.30 -14.35 -13.14
C GLY A 157 -1.64 -13.13 -13.80
N THR A 158 -2.30 -11.97 -13.78
CA THR A 158 -1.83 -10.73 -14.45
C THR A 158 -1.32 -9.70 -13.45
N ILE A 159 -2.00 -9.50 -12.32
CA ILE A 159 -1.61 -8.53 -11.28
C ILE A 159 -1.57 -9.16 -9.91
N CYS A 160 -0.52 -8.81 -9.15
CA CYS A 160 -0.45 -8.97 -7.71
C CYS A 160 -0.09 -7.62 -7.08
N ALA A 161 -1.05 -6.99 -6.41
CA ALA A 161 -0.84 -5.77 -5.65
C ALA A 161 -1.06 -6.02 -4.17
N LEU A 162 -0.17 -5.48 -3.33
CA LEU A 162 -0.15 -5.71 -1.89
C LEU A 162 0.09 -4.39 -1.15
N VAL A 163 -0.63 -4.20 -0.05
CA VAL A 163 -0.31 -3.22 0.99
C VAL A 163 -0.16 -3.99 2.30
N MET A 164 1.06 -4.02 2.82
CA MET A 164 1.38 -4.65 4.09
C MET A 164 1.63 -3.58 5.14
N SER A 165 1.08 -3.77 6.33
CA SER A 165 1.15 -2.85 7.46
C SER A 165 1.72 -3.56 8.69
N VAL A 166 2.85 -3.08 9.19
CA VAL A 166 3.44 -3.53 10.46
C VAL A 166 3.16 -2.48 11.52
N THR A 167 2.19 -2.74 12.38
CA THR A 167 1.84 -1.87 13.51
C THR A 167 2.78 -2.10 14.69
N ASN A 168 2.70 -1.24 15.71
CA ASN A 168 3.36 -1.47 17.00
C ASN A 168 2.98 -2.82 17.62
N GLU A 169 1.71 -3.21 17.54
CA GLU A 169 1.23 -4.49 18.07
C GLU A 169 1.89 -5.67 17.33
N THR A 170 1.98 -5.58 16.00
CA THR A 170 2.66 -6.58 15.17
C THR A 170 4.14 -6.66 15.51
N ALA A 171 4.83 -5.52 15.65
CA ALA A 171 6.25 -5.49 16.02
C ALA A 171 6.49 -6.08 17.41
N VAL A 172 5.63 -5.80 18.39
CA VAL A 172 5.74 -6.39 19.73
C VAL A 172 5.59 -7.91 19.67
N ARG A 173 4.60 -8.43 18.92
CA ARG A 173 4.43 -9.88 18.74
C ARG A 173 5.67 -10.51 18.12
N LEU A 174 6.13 -9.98 16.99
CA LEU A 174 7.33 -10.43 16.30
C LEU A 174 8.54 -10.46 17.24
N CYS A 175 8.76 -9.39 17.99
CA CYS A 175 9.95 -9.26 18.84
C CYS A 175 9.83 -10.02 20.16
N SER A 176 8.62 -10.28 20.66
CA SER A 176 8.39 -10.99 21.93
C SER A 176 8.85 -12.45 21.87
N GLU A 177 8.66 -13.12 20.73
CA GLU A 177 9.17 -14.47 20.48
C GLU A 177 10.69 -14.53 20.58
N PHE A 178 11.38 -13.49 20.09
CA PHE A 178 12.83 -13.39 20.14
C PHE A 178 13.36 -13.05 21.55
N LEU A 179 12.62 -12.22 22.30
CA LEU A 179 12.98 -11.81 23.66
C LEU A 179 12.74 -12.91 24.71
N SER A 180 11.90 -13.91 24.42
CA SER A 180 11.73 -15.09 25.27
C SER A 180 13.04 -15.90 25.44
N ALA A 181 13.98 -15.79 24.49
CA ALA A 181 15.31 -16.40 24.56
C ALA A 181 16.39 -15.51 25.23
N ASN A 182 16.13 -14.22 25.45
CA ASN A 182 17.08 -13.27 26.04
C ASN A 182 16.37 -12.33 27.02
N ARG A 183 16.18 -12.77 28.27
CA ARG A 183 15.62 -11.91 29.32
C ARG A 183 16.66 -10.89 29.81
N LYS A 184 16.30 -9.61 29.73
CA LYS A 184 15.97 -8.75 30.88
C LYS A 184 14.97 -7.69 30.40
N SER A 185 13.75 -7.78 30.92
CA SER A 185 12.64 -6.87 30.67
C SER A 185 12.81 -5.62 31.54
N GLU A 186 13.15 -4.49 30.94
CA GLU A 186 12.86 -3.15 31.51
C GLU A 186 13.09 -2.01 30.50
N ASP A 187 13.84 -2.21 29.40
CA ASP A 187 14.14 -1.16 28.40
C ASP A 187 13.30 -1.22 27.10
N ILE A 188 12.18 -1.95 27.08
CA ILE A 188 11.38 -2.15 25.84
C ILE A 188 10.64 -0.87 25.39
N GLN A 189 10.63 0.19 26.19
CA GLN A 189 9.54 1.16 26.09
C GLN A 189 9.68 2.33 25.13
N ASN A 190 10.80 2.66 24.45
CA ASN A 190 10.76 3.90 23.63
C ASN A 190 11.51 3.94 22.30
N LEU A 191 12.30 2.94 21.90
CA LEU A 191 12.98 2.95 20.60
C LEU A 191 13.05 1.53 20.02
N ILE A 192 12.67 1.38 18.75
CA ILE A 192 12.90 0.14 18.00
C ILE A 192 14.39 0.02 17.76
N SER A 193 15.01 -0.99 18.37
CA SER A 193 16.43 -1.29 18.13
C SER A 193 16.67 -1.80 16.71
N GLU A 194 17.88 -1.63 16.20
CA GLU A 194 18.30 -2.15 14.88
C GLU A 194 18.02 -3.66 14.74
N ARG A 195 18.16 -4.44 15.82
CA ARG A 195 17.84 -5.88 15.85
C ARG A 195 16.35 -6.18 15.66
N GLN A 196 15.49 -5.37 16.28
CA GLN A 196 14.05 -5.50 16.09
C GLN A 196 13.66 -5.13 14.66
N MET A 197 14.27 -4.07 14.12
CA MET A 197 14.05 -3.67 12.74
C MET A 197 14.57 -4.71 11.73
N ASP A 198 15.69 -5.37 12.02
CA ASP A 198 16.19 -6.50 11.23
C ASP A 198 15.13 -7.61 11.16
N ARG A 199 14.57 -8.03 12.30
CA ARG A 199 13.49 -9.03 12.36
C ARG A 199 12.23 -8.56 11.62
N ILE A 200 11.83 -7.30 11.76
CA ILE A 200 10.68 -6.71 11.06
C ILE A 200 10.91 -6.73 9.54
N SER A 201 12.10 -6.35 9.07
CA SER A 201 12.42 -6.33 7.64
C SER A 201 12.37 -7.74 7.03
N ARG A 202 12.91 -8.74 7.74
CA ARG A 202 12.84 -10.16 7.35
C ARG A 202 11.41 -10.66 7.32
N PHE A 203 10.59 -10.27 8.29
CA PHE A 203 9.16 -10.60 8.31
C PHE A 203 8.42 -10.01 7.10
N CYS A 204 8.71 -8.74 6.76
CA CYS A 204 8.13 -8.10 5.58
C CYS A 204 8.48 -8.88 4.31
N VAL A 205 9.76 -9.17 4.09
CA VAL A 205 10.21 -9.92 2.91
C VAL A 205 9.62 -11.33 2.87
N TYR A 206 9.60 -12.04 4.00
CA TYR A 206 8.96 -13.35 4.12
C TYR A 206 7.48 -13.32 3.70
N LEU A 207 6.71 -12.36 4.21
CA LEU A 207 5.27 -12.30 3.93
C LEU A 207 5.01 -11.91 2.48
N LEU A 208 5.79 -10.97 1.93
CA LEU A 208 5.72 -10.62 0.51
C LEU A 208 6.06 -11.83 -0.38
N ASP A 209 7.14 -12.56 -0.09
CA ASP A 209 7.54 -13.75 -0.84
C ASP A 209 6.45 -14.83 -0.81
N LYS A 210 5.90 -15.11 0.40
CA LYS A 210 4.82 -16.07 0.58
C LYS A 210 3.64 -15.75 -0.32
N ILE A 211 3.19 -14.49 -0.32
CA ILE A 211 1.99 -14.08 -1.06
C ILE A 211 2.24 -14.05 -2.57
N LEU A 212 3.45 -13.67 -3.01
CA LEU A 212 3.85 -13.81 -4.41
C LEU A 212 3.80 -15.28 -4.83
N ALA A 213 4.41 -16.19 -4.06
CA ALA A 213 4.43 -17.63 -4.34
C ALA A 213 3.02 -18.24 -4.39
N GLU A 214 2.15 -17.91 -3.43
CA GLU A 214 0.75 -18.35 -3.39
C GLU A 214 -0.01 -17.98 -4.67
N ASN A 215 0.29 -16.80 -5.24
CA ASN A 215 -0.35 -16.27 -6.43
C ASN A 215 0.46 -16.54 -7.71
N SER A 216 1.44 -17.43 -7.62
CA SER A 216 2.34 -17.82 -8.72
C SER A 216 3.18 -16.69 -9.31
N PHE A 217 3.47 -15.62 -8.58
CA PHE A 217 4.35 -14.52 -9.00
C PHE A 217 5.80 -14.73 -8.54
N PHE A 218 6.72 -14.17 -9.32
CA PHE A 218 8.15 -14.12 -9.04
C PHE A 218 8.62 -12.70 -8.71
N TRP A 219 9.77 -12.58 -8.04
CA TRP A 219 10.34 -11.27 -7.69
C TRP A 219 10.77 -10.46 -8.92
N GLU A 220 11.09 -11.14 -10.02
CA GLU A 220 11.41 -10.56 -11.31
C GLU A 220 10.22 -9.86 -11.97
N GLU A 221 8.99 -10.20 -11.56
CA GLU A 221 7.74 -9.62 -12.07
C GLU A 221 7.29 -8.39 -11.26
N ILE A 222 8.04 -8.01 -10.22
CA ILE A 222 7.78 -6.82 -9.44
C ILE A 222 8.17 -5.58 -10.25
N VAL A 223 7.17 -4.72 -10.45
CA VAL A 223 7.35 -3.43 -11.13
C VAL A 223 7.71 -2.35 -10.11
N SER A 224 7.14 -2.42 -8.90
CA SER A 224 7.40 -1.45 -7.84
C SER A 224 7.33 -2.10 -6.47
N LEU A 225 8.36 -1.89 -5.66
CA LEU A 225 8.35 -2.14 -4.22
C LEU A 225 8.73 -0.84 -3.49
N ARG A 226 7.86 -0.37 -2.61
CA ARG A 226 8.07 0.84 -1.81
C ARG A 226 7.86 0.51 -0.34
N VAL A 227 8.78 0.96 0.49
CA VAL A 227 8.76 0.77 1.94
C VAL A 227 8.65 2.15 2.57
N TYR A 228 7.52 2.44 3.17
CA TYR A 228 7.27 3.68 3.91
C TYR A 228 7.63 3.46 5.38
N TYR A 229 8.38 4.39 5.96
CA TYR A 229 8.74 4.35 7.37
C TYR A 229 8.64 5.74 8.03
N PRO A 230 8.12 5.84 9.27
CA PRO A 230 8.08 7.10 10.00
C PRO A 230 9.47 7.60 10.37
N VAL A 231 9.76 8.86 10.08
CA VAL A 231 11.03 9.52 10.49
C VAL A 231 11.18 9.62 12.01
N SER A 232 10.07 9.52 12.76
CA SER A 232 10.05 9.47 14.23
C SER A 232 10.73 8.22 14.81
N LEU A 233 10.98 7.19 14.00
CA LEU A 233 11.73 6.01 14.44
C LEU A 233 13.23 6.28 14.60
N HIS A 234 13.73 7.41 14.08
CA HIS A 234 15.14 7.79 14.14
C HIS A 234 16.13 6.74 13.58
N ILE A 235 15.65 5.87 12.68
CA ILE A 235 16.48 4.89 11.98
C ILE A 235 17.06 5.54 10.71
N PRO A 236 18.39 5.53 10.52
CA PRO A 236 19.01 6.04 9.31
C PRO A 236 18.51 5.29 8.06
N LEU A 237 18.27 6.02 6.98
CA LEU A 237 17.82 5.46 5.70
C LEU A 237 18.75 4.34 5.20
N ASP A 238 20.06 4.56 5.27
CA ASP A 238 21.06 3.59 4.82
C ASP A 238 21.03 2.30 5.64
N ALA A 239 20.77 2.41 6.95
CA ALA A 239 20.64 1.25 7.83
C ALA A 239 19.40 0.43 7.44
N LEU A 240 18.23 1.08 7.28
CA LEU A 240 17.01 0.41 6.86
C LEU A 240 17.15 -0.22 5.46
N SER A 241 17.85 0.47 4.54
CA SER A 241 18.15 -0.03 3.20
C SER A 241 19.01 -1.29 3.25
N LEU A 242 20.00 -1.32 4.12
CA LEU A 242 20.86 -2.49 4.30
C LEU A 242 20.06 -3.67 4.87
N LEU A 243 19.20 -3.44 5.85
CA LEU A 243 18.36 -4.49 6.46
C LEU A 243 17.44 -5.14 5.43
N PHE A 244 16.70 -4.35 4.65
CA PHE A 244 15.84 -4.88 3.59
C PHE A 244 16.62 -5.58 2.49
N LYS A 245 17.79 -5.05 2.12
CA LYS A 245 18.68 -5.69 1.15
C LYS A 245 19.14 -7.06 1.63
N ASN A 246 19.60 -7.16 2.88
CA ASN A 246 20.04 -8.42 3.47
C ASN A 246 18.88 -9.43 3.55
N ALA A 247 17.69 -8.98 3.95
CA ALA A 247 16.49 -9.83 4.00
C ALA A 247 16.09 -10.37 2.62
N LEU A 248 16.22 -9.55 1.57
CA LEU A 248 16.01 -9.96 0.18
C LEU A 248 17.09 -10.94 -0.29
N GLU A 249 18.36 -10.70 0.03
CA GLU A 249 19.49 -11.57 -0.37
C GLU A 249 19.38 -13.01 0.15
N GLU A 250 18.66 -13.22 1.25
CA GLU A 250 18.40 -14.55 1.80
C GLU A 250 17.38 -15.36 0.99
N LEU A 251 16.64 -14.74 0.08
CA LEU A 251 15.77 -15.44 -0.84
C LEU A 251 16.62 -16.19 -1.87
N ALA A 252 16.84 -17.48 -1.63
CA ALA A 252 17.70 -18.37 -2.40
C ALA A 252 17.36 -18.48 -3.90
N GLU A 253 16.19 -18.01 -4.31
CA GLU A 253 15.63 -18.20 -5.65
C GLU A 253 15.63 -16.94 -6.51
N MET A 254 16.22 -15.82 -6.06
CA MET A 254 16.27 -14.60 -6.88
C MET A 254 17.45 -14.63 -7.85
N HIS A 255 17.14 -14.64 -9.16
CA HIS A 255 18.17 -14.45 -10.19
C HIS A 255 18.58 -12.98 -10.31
N ARG A 256 17.70 -12.07 -9.92
CA ARG A 256 17.92 -10.62 -9.93
C ARG A 256 17.30 -9.99 -8.69
N GLN A 257 18.07 -9.13 -8.01
CA GLN A 257 17.53 -8.36 -6.88
C GLN A 257 16.45 -7.38 -7.38
N PRO A 258 15.27 -7.34 -6.73
CA PRO A 258 14.24 -6.37 -7.04
C PRO A 258 14.73 -4.96 -6.70
N ILE A 259 14.34 -3.98 -7.51
CA ILE A 259 14.57 -2.57 -7.18
C ILE A 259 13.46 -2.15 -6.20
N PHE A 260 13.86 -1.69 -5.02
CA PHE A 260 12.93 -1.15 -4.02
C PHE A 260 13.33 0.25 -3.61
N ASN A 261 12.36 1.02 -3.15
CA ASN A 261 12.57 2.37 -2.63
C ASN A 261 12.15 2.42 -1.16
N ILE A 262 13.00 2.98 -0.31
CA ILE A 262 12.63 3.34 1.06
C ILE A 262 12.27 4.82 1.08
N ILE A 263 11.10 5.13 1.62
CA ILE A 263 10.51 6.46 1.59
C ILE A 263 10.29 6.93 3.03
N PRO A 264 11.10 7.88 3.54
CA PRO A 264 10.86 8.50 4.83
C PRO A 264 9.58 9.34 4.78
N VAL A 265 8.68 9.11 5.73
CA VAL A 265 7.39 9.80 5.84
C VAL A 265 7.10 10.20 7.28
N LEU A 266 6.06 11.00 7.52
CA LEU A 266 5.61 11.28 8.89
C LEU A 266 4.77 10.13 9.47
N GLY A 267 4.15 9.35 8.59
CA GLY A 267 3.30 8.21 8.93
C GLY A 267 2.77 7.55 7.65
N ALA A 268 2.39 6.28 7.73
CA ALA A 268 1.74 5.57 6.64
C ALA A 268 0.85 4.45 7.18
N GLY A 269 -0.06 3.97 6.35
CA GLY A 269 -0.75 2.70 6.60
C GLY A 269 -1.98 2.46 5.75
N SER A 270 -2.61 1.30 5.95
CA SER A 270 -3.84 0.94 5.24
C SER A 270 -5.08 1.70 5.75
N SER A 271 -4.92 2.52 6.80
CA SER A 271 -5.98 3.35 7.37
C SER A 271 -5.49 4.79 7.60
N THR A 272 -6.43 5.70 7.85
CA THR A 272 -6.12 7.12 8.09
C THR A 272 -5.48 7.43 9.44
N THR A 273 -5.28 6.43 10.32
CA THR A 273 -4.45 6.59 11.52
C THR A 273 -2.98 6.83 11.16
N MET A 274 -2.50 6.21 10.07
CA MET A 274 -1.15 6.36 9.51
C MET A 274 -0.04 6.15 10.55
N ASP A 275 -0.26 5.25 11.50
CA ASP A 275 0.59 4.99 12.67
C ASP A 275 1.38 3.67 12.57
N ASP A 276 1.48 3.09 11.36
CA ASP A 276 2.31 1.92 11.12
C ASP A 276 3.80 2.25 11.30
N LEU A 277 4.55 1.26 11.77
CA LEU A 277 6.00 1.32 11.87
C LEU A 277 6.68 1.15 10.51
N ILE A 278 6.15 0.23 9.71
CA ILE A 278 6.59 -0.03 8.34
C ILE A 278 5.34 -0.35 7.53
N THR A 279 5.20 0.31 6.38
CA THR A 279 4.19 -0.04 5.39
C THR A 279 4.88 -0.40 4.08
N CYS A 280 4.61 -1.58 3.52
CA CYS A 280 5.13 -2.00 2.22
C CYS A 280 4.03 -1.92 1.17
N GLU A 281 4.30 -1.27 0.06
CA GLU A 281 3.49 -1.25 -1.16
C GLU A 281 4.23 -2.06 -2.23
N LEU A 282 3.61 -3.15 -2.70
CA LEU A 282 4.14 -3.98 -3.77
C LEU A 282 3.15 -4.01 -4.92
N PHE A 283 3.68 -3.84 -6.14
CA PHE A 283 2.94 -4.06 -7.37
C PHE A 283 3.77 -4.92 -8.32
N ALA A 284 3.24 -6.09 -8.66
CA ALA A 284 3.78 -7.00 -9.66
C ALA A 284 2.80 -7.17 -10.80
N GLN A 285 3.34 -7.30 -12.01
CA GLN A 285 2.58 -7.42 -13.24
C GLN A 285 3.22 -8.44 -14.16
N ARG A 286 2.42 -9.41 -14.62
CA ARG A 286 2.79 -10.34 -15.69
C ARG A 286 2.24 -9.80 -17.01
N THR A 287 3.10 -9.75 -18.02
CA THR A 287 2.74 -9.43 -19.42
C THR A 287 2.53 -10.68 -20.23
#